data_AF-A0A7J6S1H1-F1
#
_entry.id   AF-A0A7J6S1H1-F1
#
_cell.length_a   1.000
_cell.length_b   1.000
_cell.length_c   1.000
_cell.angle_alpha   90.00
_cell.angle_beta   90.00
_cell.angle_gamma   90.00
#
_symmetry.space_group_name_H-M   'P 1'
#
loop_
_entity.id
_entity.type
_entity.pdbx_description
1 polymer ?
#
loop_
_entity_poly.entity_id
_entity_poly.type
_entity_poly.pdbx_seq_one_letter_code
_entity_poly.pdbx_strand_id
1 'polypeptide(L)'
;MFLDDHPEWASQCVLVQLAIPTRSEVPEYQRLKRQVHEMVGSICGKHSNLYTGPPVIYLDGCVDHQELTALYRVADVALISSIRDGMNLVAYEYVASQQHKNGVLVISEFAGASQYLGAGSIRINPWNLEEVSWAIYEALTMGEDRRKEMHEYCFNYIRNHSAQRWAETFIETLKDACAQREEVSASVSPLVPFDNVCRSIESSNKRLLVLDLMDCLVPSKTRRGVPAKLYQSLMSVPKDLMASLGRLASDKNTVMVVTTSHSKQILERLLGHLPIYLLPENGCIYRTPEGEWKYADALGCSCATAEDNSLAEVEEGTESTAGISSPRSRAASSSADTSDHGWMNGVEEVLR
;
A
#
# COMPACT_ATOMS: atom_id res chain seq x y z
N MET A 1 7.49 -39.08 9.33
CA MET A 1 6.20 -38.56 8.87
C MET A 1 6.04 -38.89 7.38
N PHE A 2 6.62 -38.20 6.39
CA PHE A 2 6.55 -38.71 4.99
C PHE A 2 7.06 -40.15 4.80
N LEU A 3 8.30 -40.45 5.20
CA LEU A 3 8.84 -41.83 5.10
C LEU A 3 8.21 -42.83 6.09
N ASP A 4 7.43 -42.34 7.06
CA ASP A 4 6.69 -43.22 7.98
C ASP A 4 5.32 -43.57 7.40
N ASP A 5 4.66 -42.60 6.76
CA ASP A 5 3.35 -42.75 6.12
C ASP A 5 3.48 -43.46 4.77
N HIS A 6 4.62 -43.29 4.10
CA HIS A 6 4.94 -43.80 2.77
C HIS A 6 6.27 -44.58 2.75
N PRO A 7 6.35 -45.74 3.42
CA PRO A 7 7.59 -46.51 3.55
C PRO A 7 8.14 -47.02 2.21
N GLU A 8 7.31 -47.16 1.18
CA GLU A 8 7.71 -47.54 -0.18
C GLU A 8 8.72 -46.56 -0.81
N TRP A 9 8.66 -45.29 -0.40
CA TRP A 9 9.54 -44.24 -0.92
C TRP A 9 10.90 -44.21 -0.24
N ALA A 10 11.09 -44.89 0.90
CA ALA A 10 12.37 -44.91 1.62
C ALA A 10 13.52 -45.47 0.77
N SER A 11 13.23 -46.36 -0.18
CA SER A 11 14.21 -46.92 -1.14
C SER A 11 14.26 -46.21 -2.49
N GLN A 12 13.38 -45.24 -2.75
CA GLN A 12 13.18 -44.64 -4.07
C GLN A 12 13.46 -43.13 -4.11
N CYS A 13 13.48 -42.48 -2.94
CA CYS A 13 13.65 -41.04 -2.80
C CYS A 13 14.88 -40.72 -1.93
N VAL A 14 15.62 -39.68 -2.32
CA VAL A 14 16.70 -39.11 -1.53
C VAL A 14 16.51 -37.59 -1.47
N LEU A 15 16.51 -37.05 -0.25
CA LEU A 15 16.54 -35.61 -0.02
C LEU A 15 18.00 -35.13 -0.01
N VAL A 16 18.37 -34.28 -0.96
CA VAL A 16 19.67 -33.60 -0.95
C VAL A 16 19.50 -32.20 -0.39
N GLN A 17 20.07 -31.95 0.78
CA GLN A 17 20.06 -30.66 1.44
C GLN A 17 21.46 -30.05 1.43
N LEU A 18 21.61 -28.95 0.69
CA LEU A 18 22.80 -28.11 0.74
C LEU A 18 22.59 -27.02 1.79
N ALA A 19 23.49 -26.94 2.77
CA ALA A 19 23.46 -25.94 3.82
C ALA A 19 24.73 -25.07 3.74
N ILE A 20 24.57 -23.87 3.17
CA ILE A 20 25.64 -22.89 3.12
C ILE A 20 25.83 -22.30 4.52
N PRO A 21 27.02 -22.44 5.13
CA PRO A 21 27.27 -21.91 6.46
C PRO A 21 27.15 -20.38 6.44
N THR A 22 26.20 -19.86 7.22
CA THR A 22 25.99 -18.41 7.38
C THR A 22 25.99 -18.09 8.87
N ARG A 23 26.56 -16.92 9.23
CA ARG A 23 26.55 -16.39 10.62
C ARG A 23 26.99 -17.43 11.66
N SER A 24 28.04 -18.18 11.35
CA SER A 24 28.55 -19.31 12.14
C SER A 24 29.00 -18.94 13.57
N GLU A 25 29.25 -17.66 13.83
CA GLU A 25 29.59 -17.13 15.16
C GLU A 25 28.36 -16.91 16.05
N VAL A 26 27.15 -16.92 15.50
CA VAL A 26 25.92 -16.67 16.24
C VAL A 26 25.45 -17.96 16.94
N PRO A 27 25.32 -17.98 18.29
CA PRO A 27 24.97 -19.19 19.04
C PRO A 27 23.67 -19.87 18.60
N GLU A 28 22.66 -19.09 18.21
CA GLU A 28 21.37 -19.57 17.73
C GLU A 28 21.53 -20.40 16.44
N TYR A 29 22.42 -19.98 15.53
CA TYR A 29 22.70 -20.72 14.28
C TYR A 29 23.45 -22.01 14.58
N GLN A 30 24.37 -22.02 15.54
CA GLN A 30 25.06 -23.23 15.97
C GLN A 30 24.10 -24.25 16.60
N ARG A 31 23.16 -23.77 17.43
CA ARG A 31 22.11 -24.60 18.02
C ARG A 31 21.21 -25.19 16.94
N LEU A 32 20.75 -24.38 16.00
CA LEU A 32 19.91 -24.83 14.89
C LEU A 32 20.63 -25.89 14.05
N LYS A 33 21.90 -25.64 13.69
CA LYS A 33 22.72 -26.60 12.95
C LYS A 33 22.82 -27.94 13.68
N ARG A 34 23.05 -27.92 15.00
CA ARG A 34 23.10 -29.14 15.82
C ARG A 34 21.77 -29.90 15.78
N GLN A 35 20.65 -29.20 15.96
CA GLN A 35 19.31 -29.82 15.91
C GLN A 35 19.03 -30.46 14.55
N VAL A 36 19.44 -29.79 13.45
CA VAL A 36 19.30 -30.35 12.10
C VAL A 36 20.16 -31.60 11.93
N HIS A 37 21.42 -31.59 12.38
CA HIS A 37 22.29 -32.77 12.31
C HIS A 37 21.75 -33.96 13.11
N GLU A 38 21.23 -33.71 14.32
CA GLU A 38 20.57 -34.72 15.14
C GLU A 38 19.35 -35.33 14.43
N MET A 39 18.54 -34.48 13.77
CA MET A 39 17.38 -34.91 13.00
C MET A 39 17.78 -35.74 11.76
N VAL A 40 18.77 -35.29 10.99
CA VAL A 40 19.32 -36.05 9.86
C VAL A 40 19.83 -37.41 10.34
N GLY A 41 20.62 -37.43 11.42
CA GLY A 41 21.12 -38.67 12.02
C GLY A 41 20.01 -39.62 12.45
N SER A 42 18.94 -39.10 13.07
CA SER A 42 17.78 -39.88 13.47
C SER A 42 17.03 -40.47 12.26
N ILE A 43 16.82 -39.69 11.21
CA ILE A 43 16.11 -40.13 9.99
C ILE A 43 16.93 -41.19 9.27
N CYS A 44 18.23 -40.93 9.06
CA CYS A 44 19.14 -41.89 8.46
C CYS A 44 19.24 -43.17 9.31
N GLY A 45 19.35 -43.07 10.63
CA GLY A 45 19.40 -44.25 11.49
C GLY A 45 18.16 -45.14 11.41
N LYS A 46 16.97 -44.55 11.18
CA LYS A 46 15.70 -45.28 11.09
C LYS A 46 15.42 -45.86 9.69
N HIS A 47 15.77 -45.14 8.63
CA HIS A 47 15.32 -45.46 7.28
C HIS A 47 16.45 -45.82 6.29
N SER A 48 17.73 -45.68 6.66
CA SER A 48 18.82 -46.09 5.75
C SER A 48 18.82 -47.60 5.56
N ASN A 49 19.16 -48.03 4.35
CA ASN A 49 19.40 -49.43 4.04
C ASN A 49 20.72 -49.60 3.27
N LEU A 50 21.24 -50.82 3.23
CA LEU A 50 22.50 -51.12 2.55
C LEU A 50 22.41 -51.03 1.02
N TYR A 51 21.20 -51.14 0.45
CA TYR A 51 20.98 -51.24 -0.99
C TYR A 51 20.82 -49.90 -1.70
N THR A 52 20.24 -48.92 -1.02
CA THR A 52 19.85 -47.60 -1.55
C THR A 52 20.55 -46.45 -0.83
N GLY A 53 21.19 -46.71 0.32
CA GLY A 53 21.97 -45.73 1.06
C GLY A 53 21.10 -44.88 2.01
N PRO A 54 21.59 -43.70 2.42
CA PRO A 54 20.87 -42.81 3.31
C PRO A 54 19.78 -42.03 2.56
N PRO A 55 18.57 -41.88 3.14
CA PRO A 55 17.47 -41.13 2.51
C PRO A 55 17.67 -39.62 2.54
N VAL A 56 18.63 -39.12 3.31
CA VAL A 56 18.97 -37.70 3.42
C VAL A 56 20.48 -37.54 3.24
N ILE A 57 20.87 -36.73 2.26
CA ILE A 57 22.25 -36.29 2.03
C ILE A 57 22.32 -34.83 2.47
N TYR A 58 22.91 -34.58 3.63
CA TYR A 58 23.10 -33.25 4.17
C TYR A 58 24.55 -32.80 3.97
N LEU A 59 24.76 -31.71 3.23
CA LEU A 59 26.09 -31.18 2.91
C LEU A 59 26.26 -29.81 3.53
N ASP A 60 27.20 -29.73 4.47
CA ASP A 60 27.70 -28.47 5.03
C ASP A 60 28.76 -27.88 4.09
N GLY A 61 28.39 -26.87 3.31
CA GLY A 61 29.35 -26.23 2.45
C GLY A 61 28.73 -25.46 1.29
N CYS A 62 29.61 -24.88 0.50
CA CYS A 62 29.26 -24.27 -0.76
C CYS A 62 29.58 -25.27 -1.87
N VAL A 63 28.63 -25.44 -2.78
CA VAL A 63 28.86 -26.04 -4.10
C VAL A 63 29.10 -24.92 -5.10
N ASP A 64 29.82 -25.20 -6.17
CA ASP A 64 29.93 -24.21 -7.23
C ASP A 64 28.58 -24.02 -7.94
N HIS A 65 28.45 -22.94 -8.72
CA HIS A 65 27.20 -22.65 -9.40
C HIS A 65 26.84 -23.68 -10.47
N GLN A 66 27.82 -24.33 -11.10
CA GLN A 66 27.60 -25.33 -12.14
C GLN A 66 27.06 -26.64 -11.55
N GLU A 67 27.62 -27.07 -10.43
CA GLU A 67 27.18 -28.20 -9.61
C GLU A 67 25.77 -27.95 -9.06
N LEU A 68 25.50 -26.74 -8.55
CA LEU A 68 24.16 -26.39 -8.07
C LEU A 68 23.12 -26.44 -9.20
N THR A 69 23.46 -25.91 -10.37
CA THR A 69 22.59 -25.95 -11.55
C THR A 69 22.38 -27.38 -12.05
N ALA A 70 23.43 -28.21 -12.00
CA ALA A 70 23.33 -29.63 -12.32
C ALA A 70 22.41 -30.37 -11.35
N LEU A 71 22.52 -30.09 -10.05
CA LEU A 71 21.61 -30.62 -9.03
C LEU A 71 20.17 -30.17 -9.28
N TYR A 72 19.94 -28.89 -9.58
CA TYR A 72 18.60 -28.41 -9.95
C TYR A 72 18.06 -29.13 -11.16
N ARG A 73 18.86 -29.37 -12.20
CA ARG A 73 18.42 -30.06 -13.43
C ARG A 73 18.10 -31.54 -13.21
N VAL A 74 18.81 -32.19 -12.28
CA VAL A 74 18.61 -33.61 -11.96
C VAL A 74 17.50 -33.82 -10.94
N ALA A 75 17.21 -32.86 -10.06
CA ALA A 75 16.16 -32.97 -9.06
C ALA A 75 14.77 -33.15 -9.70
N ASP A 76 13.96 -34.05 -9.14
CA ASP A 76 12.56 -34.25 -9.54
C ASP A 76 11.62 -33.26 -8.84
N VAL A 77 11.96 -32.88 -7.61
CA VAL A 77 11.18 -32.00 -6.75
C VAL A 77 12.11 -31.01 -6.05
N ALA A 78 11.74 -29.74 -6.02
CA ALA A 78 12.33 -28.74 -5.13
C ALA A 78 11.36 -28.41 -4.00
N LEU A 79 11.84 -28.54 -2.76
CA LEU A 79 11.07 -28.24 -1.55
C LEU A 79 11.56 -26.93 -0.92
N ILE A 80 10.74 -25.88 -1.03
CA ILE A 80 11.02 -24.56 -0.47
C ILE A 80 10.09 -24.33 0.73
N SER A 81 10.52 -24.76 1.91
CA SER A 81 9.71 -24.75 3.15
C SER A 81 9.99 -23.55 4.08
N SER A 82 10.35 -22.39 3.52
CA SER A 82 10.67 -21.19 4.31
C SER A 82 9.55 -20.78 5.26
N ILE A 83 9.85 -20.61 6.56
CA ILE A 83 8.88 -20.09 7.54
C ILE A 83 8.48 -18.64 7.24
N ARG A 84 9.44 -17.84 6.77
CA ARG A 84 9.23 -16.47 6.33
C ARG A 84 10.37 -16.07 5.40
N ASP A 85 10.04 -15.63 4.20
CA ASP A 85 11.04 -15.25 3.21
C ASP A 85 10.52 -14.10 2.35
N GLY A 86 11.31 -13.03 2.23
CA GLY A 86 10.92 -11.85 1.44
C GLY A 86 10.78 -12.19 -0.04
N MET A 87 11.74 -12.95 -0.57
CA MET A 87 11.73 -13.51 -1.92
C MET A 87 12.62 -14.74 -1.92
N ASN A 88 12.23 -15.79 -2.64
CA ASN A 88 13.03 -17.00 -2.74
C ASN A 88 13.55 -17.18 -4.16
N LEU A 89 14.80 -16.78 -4.41
CA LEU A 89 15.40 -16.87 -5.75
C LEU A 89 15.78 -18.31 -6.13
N VAL A 90 16.01 -19.18 -5.15
CA VAL A 90 16.23 -20.62 -5.39
C VAL A 90 15.05 -21.24 -6.13
N ALA A 91 13.81 -20.83 -5.82
CA ALA A 91 12.62 -21.25 -6.58
C ALA A 91 12.70 -20.83 -8.06
N TYR A 92 13.18 -19.63 -8.36
CA TYR A 92 13.33 -19.13 -9.73
C TYR A 92 14.46 -19.88 -10.46
N GLU A 93 15.59 -20.09 -9.80
CA GLU A 93 16.74 -20.81 -10.35
C GLU A 93 16.40 -22.28 -10.65
N TYR A 94 15.64 -22.93 -9.77
CA TYR A 94 15.13 -24.28 -9.99
C TYR A 94 14.22 -24.34 -11.22
N VAL A 95 13.20 -23.48 -11.30
CA VAL A 95 12.31 -23.43 -12.46
C VAL A 95 13.10 -23.12 -13.74
N ALA A 96 14.06 -22.21 -13.71
CA ALA A 96 14.90 -21.91 -14.87
C ALA A 96 15.72 -23.13 -15.35
N SER A 97 16.17 -23.96 -14.41
CA SER A 97 16.99 -25.15 -14.69
C SER A 97 16.19 -26.36 -15.19
N GLN A 98 14.86 -26.30 -15.10
CA GLN A 98 13.94 -27.44 -15.29
C GLN A 98 13.31 -27.54 -16.69
N GLN A 99 13.77 -26.77 -17.68
CA GLN A 99 13.18 -26.67 -19.03
C GLN A 99 12.90 -28.00 -19.74
N HIS A 100 13.68 -29.06 -19.48
CA HIS A 100 13.53 -30.35 -20.15
C HIS A 100 12.88 -31.43 -19.29
N LYS A 101 13.05 -31.36 -17.96
CA LYS A 101 12.61 -32.41 -17.03
C LYS A 101 11.25 -32.08 -16.40
N ASN A 102 10.87 -30.79 -16.38
CA ASN A 102 9.61 -30.30 -15.82
C ASN A 102 9.41 -30.72 -14.36
N GLY A 103 10.48 -30.66 -13.55
CA GLY A 103 10.44 -30.97 -12.13
C GLY A 103 9.44 -30.10 -11.36
N VAL A 104 8.89 -30.66 -10.28
CA VAL A 104 7.83 -30.03 -9.50
C VAL A 104 8.42 -29.09 -8.46
N LEU A 105 7.83 -27.91 -8.31
CA LEU A 105 8.16 -26.97 -7.25
C LEU A 105 7.11 -27.07 -6.13
N VAL A 106 7.56 -27.40 -4.93
CA VAL A 106 6.77 -27.30 -3.69
C VAL A 106 7.24 -26.06 -2.95
N ILE A 107 6.33 -25.12 -2.66
CA ILE A 107 6.70 -23.80 -2.13
C ILE A 107 5.83 -23.38 -0.94
N SER A 108 6.49 -22.84 0.08
CA SER A 108 5.85 -22.23 1.24
C SER A 108 5.04 -21.01 0.84
N GLU A 109 3.81 -20.92 1.34
CA GLU A 109 2.97 -19.72 1.20
C GLU A 109 3.58 -18.46 1.85
N PHE A 110 4.54 -18.63 2.75
CA PHE A 110 5.25 -17.54 3.41
C PHE A 110 6.51 -17.09 2.68
N ALA A 111 6.81 -17.68 1.52
CA ALA A 111 7.84 -17.18 0.62
C ALA A 111 7.22 -16.18 -0.38
N GLY A 112 7.82 -15.00 -0.55
CA GLY A 112 7.33 -14.01 -1.52
C GLY A 112 7.22 -14.54 -2.96
N ALA A 113 8.08 -15.49 -3.33
CA ALA A 113 8.04 -16.19 -4.63
C ALA A 113 6.71 -16.95 -4.85
N SER A 114 6.04 -17.41 -3.79
CA SER A 114 4.77 -18.14 -3.88
C SER A 114 3.62 -17.29 -4.44
N GLN A 115 3.68 -15.97 -4.30
CA GLN A 115 2.67 -15.08 -4.88
C GLN A 115 2.70 -15.08 -6.42
N TYR A 116 3.86 -15.40 -6.99
CA TYR A 116 4.13 -15.31 -8.41
C TYR A 116 4.18 -16.68 -9.09
N LEU A 117 4.82 -17.65 -8.43
CA LEU A 117 4.96 -19.02 -8.94
C LEU A 117 3.83 -19.94 -8.43
N GLY A 118 3.01 -19.46 -7.50
CA GLY A 118 2.01 -20.25 -6.78
C GLY A 118 1.09 -21.10 -7.65
N ALA A 119 0.59 -20.56 -8.76
CA ALA A 119 -0.36 -21.28 -9.62
C ALA A 119 0.30 -22.41 -10.45
N GLY A 120 1.63 -22.42 -10.59
CA GLY A 120 2.39 -23.50 -11.24
C GLY A 120 3.21 -24.32 -10.24
N SER A 121 2.85 -24.30 -8.96
CA SER A 121 3.57 -24.98 -7.87
C SER A 121 2.60 -25.58 -6.86
N ILE A 122 3.06 -26.55 -6.06
CA ILE A 122 2.28 -27.02 -4.92
C ILE A 122 2.58 -26.09 -3.74
N ARG A 123 1.57 -25.35 -3.28
CA ARG A 123 1.71 -24.46 -2.13
C ARG A 123 1.51 -25.23 -0.84
N ILE A 124 2.37 -24.95 0.14
CA ILE A 124 2.32 -25.58 1.46
C ILE A 124 2.36 -24.54 2.57
N ASN A 125 1.70 -24.84 3.68
CA ASN A 125 2.02 -24.24 4.98
C ASN A 125 3.13 -25.07 5.68
N PRO A 126 4.35 -24.54 5.87
CA PRO A 126 5.46 -25.27 6.48
C PRO A 126 5.23 -25.66 7.95
N TRP A 127 4.25 -25.06 8.63
CA TRP A 127 3.86 -25.44 9.99
C TRP A 127 2.92 -26.65 10.02
N ASN A 128 2.24 -26.93 8.91
CA ASN A 128 1.37 -28.09 8.76
C ASN A 128 2.17 -29.24 8.17
N LEU A 129 2.77 -30.04 9.04
CA LEU A 129 3.65 -31.11 8.62
C LEU A 129 2.92 -32.11 7.71
N GLU A 130 1.68 -32.52 8.03
CA GLU A 130 0.88 -33.46 7.22
C GLU A 130 0.71 -32.98 5.77
N GLU A 131 0.45 -31.68 5.59
CA GLU A 131 0.36 -31.04 4.27
C GLU A 131 1.69 -31.07 3.53
N VAL A 132 2.82 -30.86 4.21
CA VAL A 132 4.15 -31.01 3.60
C VAL A 132 4.40 -32.45 3.16
N SER A 133 4.02 -33.43 3.97
CA SER A 133 4.14 -34.86 3.62
C SER A 133 3.34 -35.20 2.37
N TRP A 134 2.08 -34.77 2.34
CA TRP A 134 1.19 -34.99 1.21
C TRP A 134 1.67 -34.27 -0.06
N ALA A 135 2.18 -33.04 0.07
CA ALA A 135 2.74 -32.31 -1.06
C ALA A 135 3.99 -32.98 -1.66
N ILE A 136 4.84 -33.58 -0.82
CA ILE A 136 5.99 -34.38 -1.30
C ILE A 136 5.48 -35.61 -2.07
N TYR A 137 4.49 -36.32 -1.52
CA TYR A 137 3.88 -37.48 -2.18
C TYR A 137 3.24 -37.10 -3.54
N GLU A 138 2.44 -36.03 -3.57
CA GLU A 138 1.81 -35.52 -4.78
C GLU A 138 2.87 -35.13 -5.82
N ALA A 139 3.92 -34.41 -5.42
CA ALA A 139 5.00 -34.01 -6.31
C ALA A 139 5.71 -35.21 -6.96
N LEU A 140 5.99 -36.27 -6.18
CA LEU A 140 6.67 -37.47 -6.65
C LEU A 140 5.79 -38.36 -7.54
N THR A 141 4.47 -38.34 -7.33
CA THR A 141 3.50 -39.16 -8.10
C THR A 141 2.83 -38.41 -9.24
N MET A 142 3.17 -37.14 -9.45
CA MET A 142 2.54 -36.28 -10.45
C MET A 142 2.81 -36.75 -11.89
N GLY A 143 1.73 -36.91 -12.66
CA GLY A 143 1.80 -37.27 -14.08
C GLY A 143 2.55 -36.24 -14.93
N GLU A 144 3.19 -36.69 -16.01
CA GLU A 144 4.03 -35.86 -16.89
C GLU A 144 3.29 -34.64 -17.46
N ASP A 145 2.05 -34.81 -17.91
CA ASP A 145 1.25 -33.71 -18.48
C ASP A 145 1.04 -32.58 -17.47
N ARG A 146 0.72 -32.94 -16.22
CA ARG A 146 0.49 -31.96 -15.15
C ARG A 146 1.78 -31.26 -14.74
N ARG A 147 2.89 -32.01 -14.65
CA ARG A 147 4.22 -31.46 -14.39
C ARG A 147 4.62 -30.44 -15.44
N LYS A 148 4.40 -30.77 -16.71
CA LYS A 148 4.68 -29.88 -17.85
C LYS A 148 3.85 -28.60 -17.79
N GLU A 149 2.53 -28.72 -17.58
CA GLU A 149 1.62 -27.58 -17.45
C GLU A 149 2.06 -26.62 -16.32
N MET A 150 2.34 -27.17 -15.14
CA MET A 150 2.77 -26.41 -13.97
C MET A 150 4.12 -25.73 -14.20
N HIS A 151 5.07 -26.45 -14.80
CA HIS A 151 6.37 -25.90 -15.17
C HIS A 151 6.24 -24.77 -16.21
N GLU A 152 5.45 -24.95 -17.26
CA GLU A 152 5.24 -23.94 -18.30
C GLU A 152 4.66 -22.63 -17.73
N TYR A 153 3.72 -22.73 -16.78
CA TYR A 153 3.21 -21.55 -16.07
C TYR A 153 4.34 -20.78 -15.37
N CYS A 154 5.11 -21.47 -14.53
CA CYS A 154 6.21 -20.85 -13.79
C CYS A 154 7.30 -20.31 -14.73
N PHE A 155 7.67 -21.09 -15.75
CA PHE A 155 8.70 -20.73 -16.70
C PHE A 155 8.34 -19.48 -17.52
N ASN A 156 7.08 -19.38 -17.97
CA ASN A 156 6.59 -18.18 -18.66
C ASN A 156 6.61 -16.95 -17.75
N TYR A 157 6.28 -17.11 -16.46
CA TYR A 157 6.36 -16.01 -15.51
C TYR A 157 7.79 -15.50 -15.36
N ILE A 158 8.76 -16.38 -15.04
CA ILE A 158 10.15 -15.97 -14.80
C ILE A 158 10.82 -15.39 -16.06
N ARG A 159 10.45 -15.89 -17.25
CA ARG A 159 10.99 -15.38 -18.53
C ARG A 159 10.60 -13.92 -18.76
N ASN A 160 9.40 -13.54 -18.33
CA ASN A 160 8.87 -12.19 -18.54
C ASN A 160 9.25 -11.22 -17.41
N HIS A 161 9.70 -11.73 -16.25
CA HIS A 161 10.00 -10.95 -15.05
C HIS A 161 11.44 -11.16 -14.60
N SER A 162 12.38 -10.62 -15.38
CA SER A 162 13.82 -10.70 -15.07
C SER A 162 14.24 -9.67 -14.02
N ALA A 163 15.40 -9.89 -13.39
CA ALA A 163 16.02 -8.92 -12.49
C ALA A 163 16.28 -7.56 -13.17
N GLN A 164 16.62 -7.58 -14.47
CA GLN A 164 16.79 -6.37 -15.26
C GLN A 164 15.46 -5.59 -15.36
N ARG A 165 14.37 -6.28 -15.71
CA ARG A 165 13.05 -5.64 -15.81
C ARG A 165 12.59 -5.06 -14.47
N TRP A 166 12.84 -5.78 -13.37
CA TRP A 166 12.59 -5.26 -12.03
C TRP A 166 13.38 -3.97 -11.75
N ALA A 167 14.66 -3.93 -12.09
CA ALA A 167 15.51 -2.76 -11.87
C ALA A 167 15.06 -1.56 -12.73
N GLU A 168 14.71 -1.79 -14.00
CA GLU A 168 14.17 -0.77 -14.90
C GLU A 168 12.88 -0.16 -14.33
N THR A 169 11.90 -1.01 -13.97
CA THR A 169 10.63 -0.55 -13.39
C THR A 169 10.83 0.21 -12.08
N PHE A 170 11.76 -0.22 -11.23
CA PHE A 170 12.07 0.47 -9.99
C PHE A 170 12.63 1.87 -10.25
N ILE A 171 13.57 2.01 -11.19
CA ILE A 171 14.18 3.29 -11.55
C ILE A 171 13.15 4.23 -12.18
N GLU A 172 12.27 3.72 -13.06
CA GLU A 172 11.18 4.50 -13.66
C GLU A 172 10.24 5.03 -12.59
N THR A 173 9.76 4.17 -11.70
CA THR A 173 8.88 4.57 -10.59
C THR A 173 9.54 5.61 -9.68
N LEU A 174 10.86 5.49 -9.44
CA LEU A 174 11.61 6.45 -8.66
C LEU A 174 11.72 7.81 -9.35
N LYS A 175 11.92 7.83 -10.68
CA LYS A 175 11.94 9.07 -11.47
C LYS A 175 10.59 9.76 -11.45
N ASP A 176 9.50 9.02 -11.61
CA ASP A 176 8.14 9.56 -11.55
C ASP A 176 7.85 10.19 -10.18
N ALA A 177 8.24 9.52 -9.09
CA ALA A 177 8.11 10.05 -7.74
C ALA A 177 8.94 11.33 -7.53
N CYS A 178 10.12 11.44 -8.14
CA CYS A 178 10.94 12.64 -8.10
C CYS A 178 10.31 13.79 -8.89
N ALA A 179 9.80 13.52 -10.10
CA ALA A 179 9.14 14.51 -10.94
C ALA A 179 7.88 15.08 -10.26
N GLN A 180 7.06 14.22 -9.66
CA GLN A 180 5.89 14.66 -8.87
C GLN A 180 6.30 15.56 -7.70
N ARG A 181 7.41 15.26 -7.03
CA ARG A 181 7.92 16.11 -5.95
C ARG A 181 8.41 17.46 -6.47
N GLU A 182 9.09 17.50 -7.62
CA GLU A 182 9.56 18.74 -8.23
C GLU A 182 8.40 19.63 -8.67
N GLU A 183 7.35 19.06 -9.23
CA GLU A 183 6.13 19.79 -9.59
C GLU A 183 5.45 20.40 -8.35
N VAL A 184 5.33 19.62 -7.27
CA VAL A 184 4.85 20.12 -5.97
C VAL A 184 5.79 21.17 -5.38
N SER A 185 7.11 21.04 -5.55
CA SER A 185 8.09 22.01 -5.02
C SER A 185 8.25 23.26 -5.90
N ALA A 186 7.97 23.18 -7.19
CA ALA A 186 7.93 24.31 -8.12
C ALA A 186 6.68 25.19 -7.88
N SER A 187 5.66 24.64 -7.23
CA SER A 187 4.50 25.38 -6.71
C SER A 187 4.79 26.18 -5.42
N VAL A 188 6.05 26.26 -4.95
CA VAL A 188 6.40 27.23 -3.91
C VAL A 188 6.18 28.62 -4.49
N SER A 189 5.07 29.23 -4.07
CA SER A 189 4.72 30.60 -4.45
C SER A 189 5.94 31.50 -4.22
N PRO A 190 6.30 32.35 -5.20
CA PRO A 190 7.40 33.28 -5.02
C PRO A 190 7.16 34.09 -3.75
N LEU A 191 8.24 34.35 -2.99
CA LEU A 191 8.17 35.20 -1.82
C LEU A 191 7.45 36.50 -2.17
N VAL A 192 6.36 36.78 -1.46
CA VAL A 192 5.58 38.01 -1.66
C VAL A 192 6.53 39.20 -1.45
N PRO A 193 6.69 40.10 -2.42
CA PRO A 193 7.58 41.25 -2.29
C PRO A 193 6.95 42.25 -1.30
N PHE A 194 7.27 42.06 -0.01
CA PHE A 194 6.60 42.72 1.11
C PHE A 194 6.57 44.25 0.97
N ASP A 195 7.69 44.85 0.56
CA ASP A 195 7.80 46.30 0.36
C ASP A 195 6.86 46.81 -0.73
N ASN A 196 6.69 46.05 -1.82
CA ASN A 196 5.79 46.43 -2.90
C ASN A 196 4.33 46.33 -2.44
N VAL A 197 3.99 45.28 -1.68
CA VAL A 197 2.65 45.12 -1.12
C VAL A 197 2.32 46.25 -0.14
N CYS A 198 3.24 46.63 0.75
CA CYS A 198 3.03 47.74 1.67
C CYS A 198 2.78 49.06 0.93
N ARG A 199 3.62 49.39 -0.07
CA ARG A 199 3.43 50.61 -0.88
C ARG A 199 2.10 50.60 -1.65
N SER A 200 1.71 49.46 -2.20
CA SER A 200 0.43 49.31 -2.91
C SER A 200 -0.76 49.46 -1.97
N ILE A 201 -0.67 48.92 -0.74
CA ILE A 201 -1.71 49.10 0.29
C ILE A 201 -1.82 50.58 0.71
N GLU A 202 -0.69 51.26 0.93
CA GLU A 202 -0.66 52.66 1.34
C GLU A 202 -1.19 53.63 0.25
N SER A 203 -0.92 53.32 -1.03
CA SER A 203 -1.35 54.16 -2.16
C SER A 203 -2.76 53.87 -2.69
N SER A 204 -3.41 52.81 -2.20
CA SER A 204 -4.74 52.39 -2.68
C SER A 204 -5.89 53.01 -1.90
N ASN A 205 -6.88 53.56 -2.62
CA ASN A 205 -8.11 54.13 -2.04
C ASN A 205 -9.14 53.05 -1.67
N LYS A 206 -9.10 51.87 -2.31
CA LYS A 206 -9.92 50.70 -2.00
C LYS A 206 -9.06 49.45 -2.08
N ARG A 207 -9.16 48.57 -1.08
CA ARG A 207 -8.34 47.37 -0.94
C ARG A 207 -9.23 46.14 -0.82
N LEU A 208 -8.86 45.07 -1.51
CA LEU A 208 -9.46 43.75 -1.37
C LEU A 208 -8.37 42.78 -0.88
N LEU A 209 -8.63 42.11 0.25
CA LEU A 209 -7.77 41.08 0.80
C LEU A 209 -8.52 39.75 0.79
N VAL A 210 -8.03 38.79 -0.02
CA VAL A 210 -8.56 37.43 -0.06
C VAL A 210 -7.54 36.52 0.62
N LEU A 211 -7.96 35.85 1.69
CA LEU A 211 -7.11 35.01 2.52
C LEU A 211 -7.69 33.60 2.61
N ASP A 212 -6.84 32.58 2.45
CA ASP A 212 -7.24 31.21 2.82
C ASP A 212 -7.13 31.05 4.36
N LEU A 213 -8.00 30.21 4.93
CA LEU A 213 -7.87 29.83 6.34
C LEU A 213 -6.67 28.89 6.53
N MET A 214 -6.54 27.88 5.67
CA MET A 214 -5.53 26.83 5.83
C MET A 214 -4.19 27.26 5.23
N ASP A 215 -3.11 26.95 5.94
CA ASP A 215 -1.72 27.33 5.62
C ASP A 215 -1.42 28.83 5.50
N CYS A 216 -2.44 29.70 5.58
CA CYS A 216 -2.30 31.16 5.64
C CYS A 216 -2.61 31.71 7.05
N LEU A 217 -3.78 31.39 7.64
CA LEU A 217 -4.15 31.84 9.00
C LEU A 217 -3.91 30.78 10.07
N VAL A 218 -4.05 29.50 9.70
CA VAL A 218 -3.89 28.34 10.57
C VAL A 218 -3.07 27.28 9.83
N PRO A 219 -2.01 26.70 10.43
CA PRO A 219 -1.22 25.67 9.75
C PRO A 219 -2.06 24.44 9.39
N SER A 220 -1.83 23.80 8.25
CA SER A 220 -2.52 22.55 7.87
C SER A 220 -1.94 21.30 8.50
N LYS A 221 -0.65 21.33 8.84
CA LYS A 221 0.05 20.17 9.39
C LYS A 221 -0.42 19.88 10.81
N THR A 222 -1.11 18.75 10.97
CA THR A 222 -1.33 18.12 12.27
C THR A 222 0.03 17.87 12.94
N ARG A 223 0.15 18.12 14.25
CA ARG A 223 1.29 17.60 15.01
C ARG A 223 1.33 16.08 14.81
N ARG A 224 2.52 15.50 14.58
CA ARG A 224 2.70 14.04 14.41
C ARG A 224 1.90 13.30 15.50
N GLY A 225 0.96 12.46 15.08
CA GLY A 225 0.14 11.64 15.98
C GLY A 225 -1.25 12.18 16.35
N VAL A 226 -1.70 13.33 15.82
CA VAL A 226 -3.06 13.85 16.09
C VAL A 226 -4.04 13.46 14.96
N PRO A 227 -5.13 12.73 15.23
CA PRO A 227 -6.19 12.46 14.26
C PRO A 227 -6.83 13.74 13.70
N ALA A 228 -7.16 13.75 12.40
CA ALA A 228 -7.67 14.94 11.70
C ALA A 228 -8.91 15.58 12.36
N LYS A 229 -9.84 14.77 12.89
CA LYS A 229 -11.03 15.27 13.60
C LYS A 229 -10.69 16.02 14.90
N LEU A 230 -9.69 15.55 15.64
CA LEU A 230 -9.22 16.21 16.87
C LEU A 230 -8.51 17.52 16.54
N TYR A 231 -7.76 17.58 15.43
CA TYR A 231 -7.10 18.80 14.99
C TYR A 231 -8.09 19.95 14.75
N GLN A 232 -9.21 19.69 14.08
CA GLN A 232 -10.25 20.70 13.82
C GLN A 232 -10.82 21.32 15.11
N SER A 233 -10.93 20.53 16.18
CA SER A 233 -11.38 21.03 17.49
C SER A 233 -10.35 21.93 18.19
N LEU A 234 -9.06 21.73 17.89
CA LEU A 234 -7.93 22.43 18.51
C LEU A 234 -7.40 23.61 17.68
N MET A 235 -7.94 23.85 16.48
CA MET A 235 -7.55 24.98 15.64
C MET A 235 -7.79 26.29 16.38
N SER A 236 -6.78 27.16 16.35
CA SER A 236 -6.87 28.52 16.89
C SER A 236 -5.98 29.44 16.06
N VAL A 237 -6.43 30.66 15.81
CA VAL A 237 -5.63 31.69 15.16
C VAL A 237 -4.75 32.37 16.22
N PRO A 238 -3.44 32.57 15.98
CA PRO A 238 -2.55 33.27 16.91
C PRO A 238 -3.09 34.66 17.31
N LYS A 239 -2.95 35.03 18.58
CA LYS A 239 -3.53 36.27 19.13
C LYS A 239 -3.04 37.54 18.42
N ASP A 240 -1.76 37.60 18.07
CA ASP A 240 -1.16 38.74 17.37
C ASP A 240 -1.69 38.89 15.94
N LEU A 241 -1.94 37.76 15.27
CA LEU A 241 -2.55 37.72 13.95
C LEU A 241 -4.01 38.16 14.02
N MET A 242 -4.77 37.68 15.01
CA MET A 242 -6.15 38.10 15.24
C MET A 242 -6.26 39.61 15.50
N ALA A 243 -5.35 40.19 16.29
CA ALA A 243 -5.32 41.63 16.51
C ALA A 243 -5.06 42.41 15.21
N SER A 244 -4.19 41.89 14.34
CA SER A 244 -3.87 42.50 13.04
C SER A 244 -5.05 42.41 12.06
N LEU A 245 -5.71 41.25 11.98
CA LEU A 245 -6.93 41.06 11.20
C LEU A 245 -8.04 41.99 11.67
N GLY A 246 -8.21 42.17 12.99
CA GLY A 246 -9.20 43.09 13.55
C GLY A 246 -8.96 44.55 13.14
N ARG A 247 -7.70 45.00 13.10
CA ARG A 247 -7.35 46.35 12.63
C ARG A 247 -7.67 46.54 11.16
N LEU A 248 -7.34 45.56 10.32
CA LEU A 248 -7.61 45.59 8.88
C LEU A 248 -9.11 45.52 8.58
N ALA A 249 -9.85 44.69 9.30
CA ALA A 249 -11.30 44.56 9.15
C ALA A 249 -12.07 45.81 9.60
N SER A 250 -11.50 46.61 10.50
CA SER A 250 -12.12 47.87 10.97
C SER A 250 -11.95 49.02 9.98
N ASP A 251 -11.11 48.85 8.96
CA ASP A 251 -10.82 49.88 7.97
C ASP A 251 -11.89 49.90 6.86
N LYS A 252 -12.64 51.00 6.76
CA LYS A 252 -13.76 51.14 5.80
C LYS A 252 -13.35 51.03 4.34
N ASN A 253 -12.06 51.25 4.03
CA ASN A 253 -11.53 51.18 2.68
C ASN A 253 -10.95 49.79 2.35
N THR A 254 -11.09 48.80 3.24
CA THR A 254 -10.59 47.44 3.07
C THR A 254 -11.74 46.44 3.15
N VAL A 255 -11.94 45.68 2.08
CA VAL A 255 -12.84 44.52 2.06
C VAL A 255 -11.99 43.29 2.27
N MET A 256 -12.33 42.49 3.29
CA MET A 256 -11.62 41.25 3.60
C MET A 256 -12.52 40.04 3.40
N VAL A 257 -12.00 39.04 2.69
CA VAL A 257 -12.69 37.80 2.34
C VAL A 257 -11.82 36.64 2.81
N VAL A 258 -12.38 35.74 3.62
CA VAL A 258 -11.69 34.54 4.08
C VAL A 258 -12.36 33.31 3.50
N THR A 259 -11.61 32.51 2.76
CA THR A 259 -12.08 31.28 2.11
C THR A 259 -11.56 30.05 2.85
N THR A 260 -12.29 28.93 2.78
CA THR A 260 -11.76 27.63 3.21
C THR A 260 -12.50 26.48 2.53
N SER A 261 -11.93 25.28 2.54
CA SER A 261 -12.63 24.02 2.25
C SER A 261 -13.34 23.41 3.47
N HIS A 262 -13.18 23.99 4.66
CA HIS A 262 -13.81 23.51 5.90
C HIS A 262 -15.24 24.05 6.12
N SER A 263 -15.95 23.47 7.08
CA SER A 263 -17.36 23.78 7.36
C SER A 263 -17.56 25.19 7.95
N LYS A 264 -18.76 25.74 7.71
CA LYS A 264 -19.25 27.00 8.29
C LYS A 264 -18.97 27.14 9.79
N GLN A 265 -19.19 26.08 10.56
CA GLN A 265 -19.05 26.07 12.03
C GLN A 265 -17.62 26.41 12.48
N ILE A 266 -16.61 25.99 11.72
CA ILE A 266 -15.20 26.25 12.05
C ILE A 266 -14.88 27.73 11.82
N LEU A 267 -15.33 28.31 10.72
CA LEU A 267 -15.10 29.74 10.40
C LEU A 267 -15.81 30.65 11.38
N GLU A 268 -17.07 30.34 11.69
CA GLU A 268 -17.86 31.13 12.61
C GLU A 268 -17.26 31.15 14.02
N ARG A 269 -16.76 29.99 14.50
CA ARG A 269 -16.05 29.90 15.78
C ARG A 269 -14.76 30.72 15.80
N LEU A 270 -13.98 30.70 14.72
CA LEU A 270 -12.65 31.32 14.68
C LEU A 270 -12.69 32.83 14.39
N LEU A 271 -13.53 33.25 13.43
CA LEU A 271 -13.51 34.59 12.85
C LEU A 271 -14.88 35.29 12.86
N GLY A 272 -15.95 34.65 13.35
CA GLY A 272 -17.31 35.18 13.27
C GLY A 272 -17.58 36.46 14.06
N HIS A 273 -16.62 36.94 14.86
CA HIS A 273 -16.67 38.21 15.58
C HIS A 273 -16.10 39.38 14.76
N LEU A 274 -15.47 39.12 13.62
CA LEU A 274 -14.92 40.15 12.73
C LEU A 274 -15.96 40.56 11.66
N PRO A 275 -16.04 41.85 11.28
CA PRO A 275 -16.96 42.34 10.25
C PRO A 275 -16.39 42.06 8.84
N ILE A 276 -16.33 40.80 8.45
CA ILE A 276 -15.63 40.33 7.24
C ILE A 276 -16.47 39.32 6.47
N TYR A 277 -16.14 39.10 5.19
CA TYR A 277 -16.78 38.07 4.40
C TYR A 277 -16.18 36.69 4.70
N LEU A 278 -17.03 35.72 5.00
CA LEU A 278 -16.61 34.34 5.32
C LEU A 278 -17.19 33.37 4.29
N LEU A 279 -16.33 32.65 3.59
CA LEU A 279 -16.68 31.72 2.51
C LEU A 279 -16.23 30.29 2.87
N PRO A 280 -17.03 29.55 3.67
CA PRO A 280 -16.79 28.12 3.89
C PRO A 280 -17.01 27.30 2.61
N GLU A 281 -16.55 26.05 2.64
CA GLU A 281 -16.81 25.05 1.60
C GLU A 281 -16.53 25.55 0.16
N ASN A 282 -15.40 26.23 0.01
CA ASN A 282 -14.94 26.84 -1.25
C ASN A 282 -15.91 27.85 -1.86
N GLY A 283 -16.70 28.55 -1.04
CA GLY A 283 -17.55 29.66 -1.49
C GLY A 283 -18.94 29.26 -1.96
N CYS A 284 -19.39 28.02 -1.72
CA CYS A 284 -20.78 27.61 -1.94
C CYS A 284 -21.78 28.45 -1.11
N ILE A 285 -21.34 28.87 0.08
CA ILE A 285 -22.08 29.71 1.01
C ILE A 285 -21.16 30.85 1.41
N TYR A 286 -21.70 32.05 1.63
CA TYR A 286 -20.94 33.16 2.18
C TYR A 286 -21.72 33.88 3.29
N ARG A 287 -20.98 34.49 4.22
CA ARG A 287 -21.52 35.40 5.24
C ARG A 287 -21.07 36.82 4.96
N THR A 288 -21.97 37.78 5.09
CA THR A 288 -21.64 39.20 4.97
C THR A 288 -21.13 39.78 6.31
N PRO A 289 -20.44 40.94 6.29
CA PRO A 289 -20.01 41.63 7.51
C PRO A 289 -21.15 41.91 8.51
N GLU A 290 -22.38 42.05 8.03
CA GLU A 290 -23.58 42.28 8.84
C GLU A 290 -24.10 41.02 9.55
N GLY A 291 -23.57 39.84 9.19
CA GLY A 291 -23.92 38.57 9.85
C GLY A 291 -24.88 37.68 9.07
N GLU A 292 -25.35 38.09 7.90
CA GLU A 292 -26.29 37.31 7.09
C GLU A 292 -25.58 36.24 6.27
N TRP A 293 -26.12 35.02 6.27
CA TRP A 293 -25.65 33.90 5.46
C TRP A 293 -26.45 33.80 4.16
N LYS A 294 -25.75 33.69 3.03
CA LYS A 294 -26.32 33.61 1.68
C LYS A 294 -25.66 32.48 0.89
N TYR A 295 -26.40 31.90 -0.03
CA TYR A 295 -25.86 30.96 -1.01
C TYR A 295 -25.36 31.74 -2.22
N ALA A 296 -24.27 31.29 -2.84
CA ALA A 296 -23.79 31.88 -4.09
C ALA A 296 -24.61 31.30 -5.27
N ASP A 297 -25.18 32.15 -6.13
CA ASP A 297 -26.05 31.71 -7.23
C ASP A 297 -25.25 31.16 -8.44
N ALA A 298 -23.92 31.15 -8.36
CA ALA A 298 -23.00 30.84 -9.46
C ALA A 298 -22.63 29.35 -9.63
N LEU A 299 -23.20 28.44 -8.83
CA LEU A 299 -23.11 27.01 -9.14
C LEU A 299 -24.41 26.59 -9.82
N GLY A 300 -24.35 26.32 -11.12
CA GLY A 300 -25.29 25.43 -11.80
C GLY A 300 -25.21 23.98 -11.25
N CYS A 301 -25.04 23.81 -9.94
CA CYS A 301 -25.14 22.53 -9.26
C CYS A 301 -26.61 22.33 -8.87
N SER A 302 -27.23 21.34 -9.50
CA SER A 302 -28.52 20.77 -9.13
C SER A 302 -28.44 19.98 -7.81
N CYS A 303 -27.92 20.61 -6.76
CA CYS A 303 -27.95 20.09 -5.39
C CYS A 303 -28.74 21.05 -4.48
N ALA A 304 -29.86 21.54 -4.99
CA ALA A 304 -30.90 22.15 -4.17
C ALA A 304 -32.20 21.37 -4.44
N THR A 305 -32.39 20.30 -3.67
CA THR A 305 -33.66 19.73 -3.16
C THR A 305 -33.42 18.29 -2.74
N ALA A 306 -32.96 18.08 -1.51
CA ALA A 306 -33.16 16.81 -0.79
C ALA A 306 -33.25 17.15 0.71
N GLU A 307 -34.43 17.68 1.02
CA GLU A 307 -35.15 17.69 2.28
C GLU A 307 -34.44 17.20 3.56
N ASP A 308 -34.32 18.13 4.51
CA ASP A 308 -34.72 17.87 5.89
C ASP A 308 -36.13 17.24 5.91
N ASN A 309 -36.23 15.91 6.07
CA ASN A 309 -37.36 15.30 6.78
C ASN A 309 -37.12 13.82 7.08
N SER A 310 -37.54 13.44 8.29
CA SER A 310 -37.76 12.09 8.82
C SER A 310 -36.61 11.39 9.59
N LEU A 311 -36.55 11.77 10.87
CA LEU A 311 -36.59 10.80 11.97
C LEU A 311 -37.76 9.82 11.76
N ALA A 312 -37.49 8.53 11.55
CA ALA A 312 -38.38 7.42 11.95
C ALA A 312 -37.66 6.06 11.84
N GLU A 313 -37.53 5.39 12.98
CA GLU A 313 -37.68 3.95 13.22
C GLU A 313 -36.98 2.93 12.29
N VAL A 314 -36.00 2.21 12.86
CA VAL A 314 -35.64 0.85 12.43
C VAL A 314 -35.83 -0.06 13.65
N GLU A 315 -36.98 -0.73 13.70
CA GLU A 315 -37.22 -1.91 14.54
C GLU A 315 -36.62 -3.17 13.88
N GLU A 316 -36.21 -4.09 14.75
CA GLU A 316 -35.68 -5.42 14.45
C GLU A 316 -36.69 -6.32 13.72
N GLY A 317 -36.20 -7.18 12.82
CA GLY A 317 -37.00 -8.22 12.18
C GLY A 317 -36.14 -9.20 11.39
N THR A 318 -36.07 -10.43 11.88
CA THR A 318 -35.22 -11.57 11.54
C THR A 318 -35.53 -12.34 10.25
N GLU A 319 -34.50 -13.08 9.80
CA GLU A 319 -34.50 -14.38 9.09
C GLU A 319 -34.46 -14.51 7.55
N SER A 320 -33.28 -15.00 7.07
CA SER A 320 -33.02 -16.11 6.13
C SER A 320 -33.57 -15.98 4.68
N THR A 321 -32.89 -16.27 3.55
CA THR A 321 -31.85 -17.24 3.16
C THR A 321 -31.27 -16.85 1.78
N ALA A 322 -30.02 -17.28 1.52
CA ALA A 322 -29.38 -17.65 0.24
C ALA A 322 -29.54 -16.77 -1.05
N GLY A 323 -28.41 -16.30 -1.59
CA GLY A 323 -28.30 -15.86 -2.98
C GLY A 323 -27.16 -14.87 -3.25
N ILE A 324 -25.93 -15.37 -3.35
CA ILE A 324 -24.76 -14.56 -3.72
C ILE A 324 -24.84 -14.20 -5.20
N SER A 325 -25.21 -12.95 -5.51
CA SER A 325 -24.81 -12.23 -6.71
C SER A 325 -25.09 -10.73 -6.57
N SER A 326 -24.12 -9.97 -6.04
CA SER A 326 -24.17 -8.49 -6.08
C SER A 326 -23.52 -8.00 -7.38
N PRO A 327 -24.22 -7.27 -8.26
CA PRO A 327 -23.58 -6.54 -9.33
C PRO A 327 -22.82 -5.37 -8.73
N ARG A 328 -21.50 -5.32 -8.97
CA ARG A 328 -20.67 -4.14 -8.76
C ARG A 328 -21.36 -2.94 -9.41
N SER A 329 -21.85 -2.01 -8.59
CA SER A 329 -22.14 -0.65 -9.04
C SER A 329 -20.83 -0.08 -9.58
N ARG A 330 -20.76 0.06 -10.91
CA ARG A 330 -19.80 0.94 -11.55
C ARG A 330 -20.12 2.35 -11.05
N ALA A 331 -19.41 2.78 -10.01
CA ALA A 331 -19.22 4.19 -9.77
C ALA A 331 -18.52 4.71 -11.03
N ALA A 332 -19.31 5.33 -11.91
CA ALA A 332 -18.80 6.09 -13.02
C ALA A 332 -17.88 7.16 -12.43
N SER A 333 -16.59 6.94 -12.54
CA SER A 333 -15.59 7.99 -12.48
C SER A 333 -15.83 8.90 -13.68
N SER A 334 -16.84 9.78 -13.57
CA SER A 334 -16.93 10.95 -14.42
C SER A 334 -15.82 11.88 -13.96
N SER A 335 -14.70 11.80 -14.66
CA SER A 335 -13.73 12.88 -14.81
C SER A 335 -14.47 14.12 -15.31
N ALA A 336 -15.09 14.85 -14.38
CA ALA A 336 -15.42 16.24 -14.59
C ALA A 336 -14.19 16.99 -14.08
N ASP A 337 -13.37 17.47 -15.02
CA ASP A 337 -12.45 18.58 -14.83
C ASP A 337 -13.26 19.77 -14.30
N THR A 338 -13.52 19.76 -13.00
CA THR A 338 -14.00 20.92 -12.27
C THR A 338 -12.74 21.67 -11.88
N SER A 339 -12.35 22.57 -12.78
CA SER A 339 -11.29 23.55 -12.57
C SER A 339 -11.29 24.07 -11.13
N ASP A 340 -10.10 24.14 -10.55
CA ASP A 340 -9.67 24.57 -9.20
C ASP A 340 -10.12 26.01 -8.78
N HIS A 341 -11.25 26.50 -9.30
CA HIS A 341 -11.69 27.90 -9.24
C HIS A 341 -13.04 28.10 -8.53
N GLY A 342 -13.58 27.09 -7.85
CA GLY A 342 -14.86 27.21 -7.12
C GLY A 342 -14.89 28.38 -6.12
N TRP A 343 -13.77 28.63 -5.45
CA TRP A 343 -13.61 29.77 -4.53
C TRP A 343 -13.62 31.13 -5.26
N MET A 344 -13.15 31.20 -6.52
CA MET A 344 -13.17 32.44 -7.30
C MET A 344 -14.62 32.85 -7.61
N ASN A 345 -15.50 31.89 -7.92
CA ASN A 345 -16.91 32.17 -8.17
C ASN A 345 -17.60 32.77 -6.93
N GLY A 346 -17.32 32.23 -5.74
CA GLY A 346 -17.85 32.78 -4.48
C GLY A 346 -17.32 34.18 -4.17
N VAL A 347 -16.04 34.44 -4.47
CA VAL A 347 -15.44 35.78 -4.31
C VAL A 347 -16.01 36.77 -5.32
N GLU A 348 -16.22 36.37 -6.57
CA GLU A 348 -16.86 37.21 -7.59
C GLU A 348 -18.27 37.63 -7.21
N GLU A 349 -19.05 36.72 -6.60
CA GLU A 349 -20.39 37.00 -6.10
C GLU A 349 -20.40 38.04 -4.97
N VAL A 350 -19.40 38.00 -4.07
CA VAL A 350 -19.23 38.98 -2.99
C VAL A 350 -18.82 40.36 -3.52
N LEU A 351 -18.16 40.41 -4.67
CA LEU A 351 -17.69 41.66 -5.28
C LEU A 351 -18.74 42.33 -6.19
N ARG A 352 -19.74 41.60 -6.66
CA ARG A 352 -20.89 42.12 -7.41
C ARG A 352 -21.89 42.78 -6.47
#